data_AF-A0A8H8Z2M8-F1
#
_entry.id   AF-A0A8H8Z2M8-F1
#
_cell.length_a   1.000
_cell.length_b   1.000
_cell.length_c   1.000
_cell.angle_alpha   90.00
_cell.angle_beta   90.00
_cell.angle_gamma   90.00
#
_symmetry.space_group_name_H-M   'P 1'
#
loop_
_entity.id
_entity.type
_entity.pdbx_description
1 polymer ?
#
loop_
_entity_poly.entity_id
_entity_poly.type
_entity_poly.pdbx_seq_one_letter_code
_entity_poly.pdbx_strand_id
1 'polypeptide(L)'
;MEICGFLSNDLSEVMDEITLVLVCKRPVMGVGKQRLVAHFGMEKTQKIAQALLNCALEDAVSWDGPVVIAPASYKDHDWAASLLPLSKKVKIQPQTRGNLGQRLNELDRTLRQDGLKKLIFIGSDAPSLTESDYEACRHALQRHDTVLIPASDGGVALMASRYPWPELAELPWSTDRLGVALADCCRRAGWSVALLEQRSDVDEMADCLRLVALLRNDERSARQQLYTLVCEFIDKMEIEAC
;
A
#
# COMPACT_ATOMS: atom_id res chain seq x y z
N MET A 1 -25.72 -52.23 16.81
CA MET A 1 -25.55 -51.83 15.40
C MET A 1 -25.55 -50.32 15.37
N GLU A 2 -24.35 -49.76 15.42
CA GLU A 2 -24.06 -48.33 15.50
C GLU A 2 -24.40 -47.65 14.17
N ILE A 3 -25.06 -46.51 14.23
CA ILE A 3 -25.22 -45.59 13.09
C ILE A 3 -24.71 -44.22 13.54
N CYS A 4 -23.62 -43.82 12.88
CA CYS A 4 -23.22 -42.46 12.52
C CYS A 4 -23.03 -41.42 13.64
N GLY A 5 -21.77 -41.23 14.04
CA GLY A 5 -21.27 -40.02 14.70
C GLY A 5 -20.16 -39.38 13.87
N PHE A 6 -20.50 -38.75 12.74
CA PHE A 6 -19.61 -37.81 12.03
C PHE A 6 -20.10 -36.39 12.30
N LEU A 7 -19.67 -35.82 13.41
CA LEU A 7 -19.61 -34.38 13.63
C LEU A 7 -18.31 -34.09 14.38
N SER A 8 -17.17 -34.28 13.70
CA SER A 8 -15.95 -33.61 14.14
C SER A 8 -16.13 -32.14 13.84
N ASN A 9 -16.18 -31.33 14.89
CA ASN A 9 -15.96 -29.88 14.88
C ASN A 9 -14.91 -29.50 13.83
N ASP A 10 -15.37 -28.96 12.69
CA ASP A 10 -14.53 -28.18 11.78
C ASP A 10 -15.09 -26.75 11.68
N LEU A 11 -15.54 -26.24 12.83
CA LEU A 11 -15.53 -24.81 13.13
C LEU A 11 -14.14 -24.49 13.65
N SER A 12 -13.14 -24.63 12.77
CA SER A 12 -12.00 -23.72 12.86
C SER A 12 -12.61 -22.32 12.85
N GLU A 13 -12.38 -21.56 13.91
CA GLU A 13 -12.66 -20.13 13.94
C GLU A 13 -12.20 -19.57 12.60
N VAL A 14 -13.15 -19.06 11.79
CA VAL A 14 -12.79 -18.20 10.67
C VAL A 14 -12.15 -16.99 11.31
N MET A 15 -10.84 -17.10 11.55
CA MET A 15 -9.99 -16.01 11.97
C MET A 15 -10.32 -14.90 10.99
N ASP A 16 -10.78 -13.77 11.52
CA ASP A 16 -11.40 -12.68 10.76
C ASP A 16 -10.34 -12.07 9.83
N GLU A 17 -10.15 -12.73 8.67
CA GLU A 17 -9.01 -12.58 7.77
C GLU A 17 -8.95 -11.14 7.27
N ILE A 18 -7.78 -10.52 7.45
CA ILE A 18 -7.50 -9.17 6.97
C ILE A 18 -6.82 -9.30 5.60
N THR A 19 -7.40 -8.65 4.61
CA THR A 19 -6.85 -8.62 3.25
C THR A 19 -5.93 -7.42 3.08
N LEU A 20 -4.71 -7.66 2.60
CA LEU A 20 -3.82 -6.60 2.15
C LEU A 20 -4.15 -6.24 0.69
N VAL A 21 -4.39 -4.97 0.42
CA VAL A 21 -4.73 -4.42 -0.88
C VAL A 21 -3.61 -3.48 -1.32
N LEU A 22 -2.80 -3.93 -2.28
CA LEU A 22 -1.76 -3.12 -2.90
C LEU A 22 -2.35 -2.32 -4.06
N VAL A 23 -2.50 -1.02 -3.87
CA VAL A 23 -2.95 -0.07 -4.89
C VAL A 23 -1.72 0.43 -5.64
N CYS A 24 -1.58 0.09 -6.93
CA CYS A 24 -0.35 0.38 -7.67
C CYS A 24 -0.58 0.89 -9.09
N LYS A 25 0.46 1.50 -9.65
CA LYS A 25 0.58 1.84 -11.08
C LYS A 25 1.74 1.04 -11.65
N ARG A 26 1.61 0.57 -12.88
CA ARG A 26 2.72 -0.07 -13.60
C ARG A 26 3.87 0.93 -13.80
N PRO A 27 5.10 0.63 -13.36
CA PRO A 27 6.26 1.49 -13.61
C PRO A 27 6.62 1.50 -15.10
N VAL A 28 6.12 2.51 -15.82
CA VAL A 28 6.45 2.76 -17.22
C VAL A 28 7.01 4.17 -17.37
N MET A 29 7.84 4.37 -18.40
CA MET A 29 8.44 5.66 -18.68
C MET A 29 7.39 6.78 -18.79
N GLY A 30 7.64 7.89 -18.11
CA GLY A 30 6.77 9.07 -18.14
C GLY A 30 5.50 8.99 -17.27
N VAL A 31 5.29 7.90 -16.51
CA VAL A 31 4.11 7.75 -15.63
C VAL A 31 4.49 7.89 -14.16
N GLY A 32 3.77 8.78 -13.46
CA GLY A 32 3.95 9.01 -12.02
C GLY A 32 5.19 9.85 -11.67
N LYS A 33 5.39 10.09 -10.37
CA LYS A 33 6.59 10.67 -9.74
C LYS A 33 7.26 11.82 -10.53
N GLN A 34 6.46 12.78 -11.00
CA GLN A 34 6.94 13.87 -11.88
C GLN A 34 8.00 14.76 -11.21
N ARG A 35 7.95 14.90 -9.88
CA ARG A 35 8.96 15.63 -9.09
C ARG A 35 10.32 14.91 -9.09
N LEU A 36 10.34 13.58 -9.08
CA LEU A 36 11.56 12.79 -9.29
C LEU A 36 12.06 12.90 -10.74
N VAL A 37 11.17 12.90 -11.73
CA VAL A 37 11.56 13.07 -13.14
C VAL A 37 12.33 14.37 -13.35
N ALA A 38 11.90 15.46 -12.70
CA ALA A 38 12.59 16.75 -12.78
C ALA A 38 14.04 16.72 -12.26
N HIS A 39 14.37 15.79 -11.36
CA HIS A 39 15.71 15.67 -10.76
C HIS A 39 16.56 14.58 -11.41
N PHE A 40 16.00 13.38 -11.55
CA PHE A 40 16.73 12.18 -11.99
C PHE A 40 16.56 11.88 -13.50
N GLY A 41 15.62 12.55 -14.17
CA GLY A 41 15.20 12.19 -15.52
C GLY A 41 14.31 10.93 -15.53
N MET A 42 13.73 10.64 -16.70
CA MET A 42 12.69 9.61 -16.84
C MET A 42 13.21 8.20 -16.56
N GLU A 43 14.40 7.84 -17.04
CA GLU A 43 14.93 6.48 -16.94
C GLU A 43 15.25 6.09 -15.49
N LYS A 44 16.01 6.95 -14.79
CA LYS A 44 16.33 6.73 -13.36
C LYS A 44 15.06 6.73 -12.51
N THR A 45 14.10 7.61 -12.80
CA THR A 45 12.80 7.63 -12.08
C THR A 45 12.01 6.33 -12.28
N GLN A 46 12.00 5.75 -13.49
CA GLN A 46 11.34 4.47 -13.71
C GLN A 46 11.99 3.34 -12.89
N LYS A 47 13.33 3.32 -12.82
CA LYS A 47 14.06 2.33 -12.00
C LYS A 47 13.72 2.48 -10.51
N ILE A 48 13.67 3.72 -10.01
CA ILE A 48 13.23 4.00 -8.62
C ILE A 48 11.78 3.53 -8.42
N ALA A 49 10.86 3.87 -9.32
CA ALA A 49 9.46 3.46 -9.22
C ALA A 49 9.28 1.92 -9.23
N GLN A 50 10.09 1.21 -10.01
CA GLN A 50 10.11 -0.25 -10.00
C GLN A 50 10.67 -0.81 -8.68
N ALA A 51 11.74 -0.24 -8.14
CA ALA A 51 12.31 -0.65 -6.85
C ALA A 51 11.35 -0.38 -5.67
N LEU A 52 10.63 0.75 -5.71
CA LEU A 52 9.56 1.06 -4.76
C LEU A 52 8.43 0.03 -4.82
N LEU A 53 7.95 -0.31 -6.03
CA LEU A 53 6.97 -1.37 -6.21
C LEU A 53 7.47 -2.72 -5.67
N ASN A 54 8.75 -3.05 -5.90
CA ASN A 54 9.33 -4.30 -5.39
C ASN A 54 9.30 -4.35 -3.85
N CYS A 55 9.48 -3.21 -3.15
CA CYS A 55 9.35 -3.15 -1.69
C CYS A 55 7.92 -3.49 -1.24
N ALA A 56 6.91 -2.91 -1.88
CA ALA A 56 5.51 -3.21 -1.56
C ALA A 56 5.11 -4.64 -1.93
N LEU A 57 5.69 -5.21 -3.00
CA LEU A 57 5.49 -6.62 -3.36
C LEU A 57 6.15 -7.56 -2.36
N GLU A 58 7.34 -7.24 -1.84
CA GLU A 58 7.98 -8.00 -0.77
C GLU A 58 7.10 -8.05 0.49
N ASP A 59 6.47 -6.94 0.86
CA ASP A 59 5.48 -6.92 1.96
C ASP A 59 4.26 -7.80 1.64
N ALA A 60 3.76 -7.74 0.42
CA ALA A 60 2.64 -8.57 -0.02
C ALA A 60 2.97 -10.07 -0.06
N VAL A 61 4.21 -10.43 -0.39
CA VAL A 61 4.69 -11.83 -0.30
C VAL A 61 4.69 -12.28 1.16
N SER A 62 5.22 -11.46 2.07
CA SER A 62 5.35 -11.79 3.50
C SER A 62 4.02 -11.74 4.26
N TRP A 63 3.00 -11.06 3.74
CA TRP A 63 1.70 -10.91 4.40
C TRP A 63 1.01 -12.25 4.70
N ASP A 64 0.76 -12.56 5.97
CA ASP A 64 0.00 -13.75 6.36
C ASP A 64 -1.52 -13.53 6.21
N GLY A 65 -2.01 -13.72 4.98
CA GLY A 65 -3.43 -13.58 4.64
C GLY A 65 -3.68 -13.35 3.15
N PRO A 66 -4.94 -13.07 2.77
CA PRO A 66 -5.30 -12.76 1.40
C PRO A 66 -4.62 -11.48 0.90
N VAL A 67 -4.23 -11.48 -0.38
CA VAL A 67 -3.66 -10.32 -1.05
C VAL A 67 -4.50 -9.95 -2.27
N VAL A 68 -4.75 -8.67 -2.44
CA VAL A 68 -5.30 -8.07 -3.65
C VAL A 68 -4.26 -7.15 -4.25
N ILE A 69 -3.98 -7.29 -5.55
CA ILE A 69 -3.25 -6.27 -6.31
C ILE A 69 -4.25 -5.51 -7.16
N ALA A 70 -4.29 -4.20 -6.97
CA ALA A 70 -5.21 -3.29 -7.63
C ALA A 70 -4.46 -2.36 -8.59
N PRO A 71 -4.12 -2.81 -9.82
CA PRO A 71 -3.46 -1.96 -10.79
C PRO A 71 -4.39 -0.82 -11.22
N ALA A 72 -3.80 0.34 -11.52
CA ALA A 72 -4.54 1.56 -11.87
C ALA A 72 -5.36 1.48 -13.17
N SER A 73 -5.15 0.45 -13.98
CA SER A 73 -5.77 0.29 -15.30
C SER A 73 -6.10 -1.18 -15.55
N TYR A 74 -7.25 -1.43 -16.19
CA TYR A 74 -7.65 -2.76 -16.64
C TYR A 74 -6.62 -3.40 -17.59
N LYS A 75 -5.92 -2.59 -18.38
CA LYS A 75 -4.88 -3.07 -19.32
C LYS A 75 -3.66 -3.70 -18.62
N ASP A 76 -3.49 -3.40 -17.34
CA ASP A 76 -2.36 -3.89 -16.54
C ASP A 76 -2.73 -5.15 -15.73
N HIS A 77 -3.89 -5.78 -16.00
CA HIS A 77 -4.32 -7.00 -15.32
C HIS A 77 -3.28 -8.12 -15.42
N ASP A 78 -2.88 -8.50 -16.64
CA ASP A 78 -1.98 -9.64 -16.85
C ASP A 78 -0.56 -9.37 -16.33
N TRP A 79 -0.14 -8.09 -16.37
CA TRP A 79 1.09 -7.66 -15.72
C TRP A 79 1.00 -7.82 -14.20
N ALA A 80 -0.11 -7.40 -13.58
CA ALA A 80 -0.30 -7.52 -12.14
C ALA A 80 -0.39 -9.00 -11.70
N ALA A 81 -0.99 -9.86 -12.52
CA ALA A 81 -1.13 -11.29 -12.28
C ALA A 81 0.22 -12.04 -12.24
N SER A 82 1.29 -11.48 -12.81
CA SER A 82 2.63 -12.07 -12.80
C SER A 82 3.56 -11.53 -11.71
N LEU A 83 3.11 -10.59 -10.87
CA LEU A 83 3.98 -9.90 -9.90
C LEU A 83 4.32 -10.74 -8.67
N LEU A 84 3.44 -11.65 -8.26
CA LEU A 84 3.66 -12.50 -7.08
C LEU A 84 3.89 -13.96 -7.48
N PRO A 85 4.62 -14.74 -6.66
CA PRO A 85 4.82 -16.16 -6.90
C PRO A 85 3.48 -16.91 -6.98
N LEU A 86 3.41 -17.95 -7.82
CA LEU A 86 2.20 -18.79 -7.99
C LEU A 86 1.73 -19.47 -6.70
N SER A 87 2.62 -19.62 -5.71
CA SER A 87 2.28 -20.15 -4.38
C SER A 87 1.45 -19.18 -3.55
N LYS A 88 1.41 -17.88 -3.90
CA LYS A 88 0.64 -16.87 -3.19
C LYS A 88 -0.76 -16.77 -3.79
N LYS A 89 -1.78 -16.98 -2.96
CA LYS A 89 -3.18 -16.72 -3.35
C LYS A 89 -3.40 -15.21 -3.47
N VAL A 90 -3.44 -14.72 -4.70
CA VAL A 90 -3.63 -13.31 -5.03
C VAL A 90 -4.88 -13.10 -5.89
N LYS A 91 -5.65 -12.06 -5.58
CA LYS A 91 -6.70 -11.54 -6.45
C LYS A 91 -6.20 -10.31 -7.19
N ILE A 92 -6.45 -10.23 -8.49
CA ILE A 92 -6.18 -9.02 -9.28
C ILE A 92 -7.49 -8.26 -9.46
N GLN A 93 -7.53 -7.01 -9.02
CA GLN A 93 -8.72 -6.16 -9.10
C GLN A 93 -8.35 -4.79 -9.68
N PRO A 94 -8.33 -4.65 -11.02
CA PRO A 94 -8.02 -3.37 -11.63
C PRO A 94 -8.97 -2.26 -11.18
N GLN A 95 -8.43 -1.06 -11.01
CA GLN A 95 -9.19 0.11 -10.59
C GLN A 95 -10.03 0.67 -11.74
N THR A 96 -11.17 1.27 -11.39
CA THR A 96 -12.05 1.94 -12.33
C THR A 96 -11.48 3.29 -12.77
N ARG A 97 -12.21 3.98 -13.66
CA ARG A 97 -11.89 5.37 -14.02
C ARG A 97 -12.45 6.32 -12.96
N GLY A 98 -11.85 7.51 -12.87
CA GLY A 98 -12.25 8.53 -11.91
C GLY A 98 -11.04 9.10 -11.18
N ASN A 99 -11.31 10.01 -10.25
CA ASN A 99 -10.29 10.49 -9.32
C ASN A 99 -9.90 9.37 -8.32
N LEU A 100 -8.84 9.60 -7.53
CA LEU A 100 -8.32 8.58 -6.62
C LEU A 100 -9.35 8.16 -5.56
N GLY A 101 -10.11 9.09 -4.98
CA GLY A 101 -11.16 8.78 -4.01
C GLY A 101 -12.26 7.90 -4.58
N GLN A 102 -12.77 8.24 -5.77
CA GLN A 102 -13.78 7.44 -6.49
C GLN A 102 -13.29 6.02 -6.74
N ARG A 103 -12.02 5.89 -7.16
CA ARG A 103 -11.39 4.60 -7.42
C ARG A 103 -11.26 3.75 -6.16
N LEU A 104 -10.90 4.37 -5.03
CA LEU A 104 -10.78 3.67 -3.75
C LEU A 104 -12.14 3.26 -3.19
N ASN A 105 -13.17 4.12 -3.27
CA ASN A 105 -14.53 3.76 -2.87
C ASN A 105 -15.08 2.59 -3.70
N GLU A 106 -14.89 2.61 -5.01
CA GLU A 106 -15.36 1.56 -5.90
C GLU A 106 -14.60 0.23 -5.71
N LEU A 107 -13.28 0.32 -5.46
CA LEU A 107 -12.46 -0.84 -5.12
C LEU A 107 -12.90 -1.47 -3.79
N ASP A 108 -13.06 -0.67 -2.74
CA ASP A 108 -13.58 -1.12 -1.43
C ASP A 108 -14.96 -1.77 -1.57
N ARG A 109 -15.88 -1.12 -2.29
CA ARG A 109 -17.22 -1.66 -2.57
C ARG A 109 -17.17 -3.02 -3.24
N THR A 110 -16.34 -3.17 -4.28
CA THR A 110 -16.18 -4.43 -5.02
C THR A 110 -15.63 -5.53 -4.13
N LEU A 111 -14.54 -5.26 -3.41
CA LEU A 111 -13.90 -6.24 -2.54
C LEU A 111 -14.83 -6.71 -1.41
N ARG A 112 -15.66 -5.80 -0.86
CA ARG A 112 -16.67 -6.15 0.15
C ARG A 112 -17.82 -6.97 -0.41
N GLN A 113 -18.24 -6.71 -1.65
CA GLN A 113 -19.23 -7.54 -2.34
C GLN A 113 -18.72 -8.98 -2.56
N ASP A 114 -17.41 -9.16 -2.69
CA ASP A 114 -16.77 -10.48 -2.72
C ASP A 114 -16.62 -11.13 -1.34
N GLY A 115 -17.14 -10.51 -0.28
CA GLY A 115 -17.13 -11.02 1.09
C GLY A 115 -15.92 -10.63 1.92
N LEU A 116 -14.99 -9.80 1.41
CA LEU A 116 -13.82 -9.34 2.15
C LEU A 116 -14.24 -8.25 3.15
N LYS A 117 -14.02 -8.48 4.45
CA LYS A 117 -14.58 -7.61 5.52
C LYS A 117 -13.59 -6.58 6.05
N LYS A 118 -12.33 -6.97 6.25
CA LYS A 118 -11.27 -6.11 6.77
C LYS A 118 -10.23 -5.91 5.69
N LEU A 119 -10.03 -4.66 5.30
CA LEU A 119 -9.14 -4.30 4.22
C LEU A 119 -8.05 -3.36 4.74
N ILE A 120 -6.80 -3.65 4.42
CA ILE A 120 -5.66 -2.76 4.59
C ILE A 120 -5.21 -2.34 3.19
N PHE A 121 -5.31 -1.06 2.88
CA PHE A 121 -4.82 -0.48 1.63
C PHE A 121 -3.44 0.14 1.86
N ILE A 122 -2.50 -0.20 0.97
CA ILE A 122 -1.18 0.42 0.87
C ILE A 122 -0.92 0.90 -0.56
N GLY A 123 -0.12 1.97 -0.68
CA GLY A 123 0.50 2.36 -1.93
C GLY A 123 1.78 1.56 -2.21
N SER A 124 2.44 1.88 -3.33
CA SER A 124 3.74 1.29 -3.66
C SER A 124 4.93 2.18 -3.28
N ASP A 125 4.71 3.32 -2.63
CA ASP A 125 5.67 4.40 -2.45
C ASP A 125 6.10 4.65 -1.01
N ALA A 126 5.62 3.86 -0.06
CA ALA A 126 6.01 3.92 1.35
C ALA A 126 6.92 2.72 1.75
N PRO A 127 8.18 2.65 1.26
CA PRO A 127 9.08 1.54 1.56
C PRO A 127 9.46 1.47 3.05
N SER A 128 9.22 2.56 3.80
CA SER A 128 9.45 2.65 5.23
C SER A 128 8.45 1.86 6.08
N LEU A 129 7.34 1.37 5.49
CA LEU A 129 6.43 0.44 6.19
C LEU A 129 7.19 -0.82 6.61
N THR A 130 6.93 -1.27 7.83
CA THR A 130 7.57 -2.42 8.48
C THR A 130 6.55 -3.48 8.88
N GLU A 131 7.02 -4.69 9.19
CA GLU A 131 6.17 -5.74 9.75
C GLU A 131 5.48 -5.30 11.06
N SER A 132 6.16 -4.53 11.89
CA SER A 132 5.58 -3.97 13.12
C SER A 132 4.44 -2.99 12.85
N ASP A 133 4.46 -2.25 11.74
CA ASP A 133 3.37 -1.36 11.35
C ASP A 133 2.11 -2.14 10.96
N TYR A 134 2.31 -3.22 10.21
CA TYR A 134 1.25 -4.14 9.83
C TYR A 134 0.62 -4.80 11.06
N GLU A 135 1.44 -5.27 12.02
CA GLU A 135 0.93 -5.88 13.25
C GLU A 135 0.22 -4.86 14.16
N ALA A 136 0.79 -3.65 14.30
CA ALA A 136 0.14 -2.56 15.02
C ALA A 136 -1.22 -2.21 14.40
N CYS A 137 -1.32 -2.20 13.05
CA CYS A 137 -2.57 -2.00 12.35
C CYS A 137 -3.57 -3.12 12.62
N ARG A 138 -3.15 -4.39 12.60
CA ARG A 138 -4.00 -5.56 12.93
C ARG A 138 -4.58 -5.43 14.33
N HIS A 139 -3.73 -5.12 15.32
CA HIS A 139 -4.17 -4.92 16.70
C HIS A 139 -5.13 -3.73 16.84
N ALA A 140 -4.84 -2.59 16.22
CA ALA A 140 -5.69 -1.41 16.28
C ALA A 140 -7.08 -1.67 15.65
N LEU A 141 -7.15 -2.43 14.54
CA LEU A 141 -8.40 -2.84 13.90
C LEU A 141 -9.29 -3.74 14.78
N GLN A 142 -8.78 -4.31 15.88
CA GLN A 142 -9.64 -5.03 16.83
C GLN A 142 -10.49 -4.04 17.64
N ARG A 143 -10.00 -2.82 17.87
CA ARG A 143 -10.62 -1.83 18.76
C ARG A 143 -11.20 -0.62 18.03
N HIS A 144 -10.76 -0.37 16.80
CA HIS A 144 -11.17 0.76 15.99
C HIS A 144 -11.72 0.30 14.64
N ASP A 145 -12.63 1.10 14.09
CA ASP A 145 -13.28 0.86 12.80
C ASP A 145 -12.35 1.18 11.64
N THR A 146 -11.55 2.23 11.82
CA THR A 146 -10.57 2.73 10.86
C THR A 146 -9.21 2.92 11.54
N VAL A 147 -8.15 2.54 10.84
CA VAL A 147 -6.76 2.75 11.26
C VAL A 147 -6.02 3.43 10.12
N LEU A 148 -5.30 4.52 10.40
CA LEU A 148 -4.49 5.22 9.43
C LEU A 148 -3.04 5.32 9.91
N ILE A 149 -2.10 5.13 8.99
CA ILE A 149 -0.69 5.50 9.16
C ILE A 149 -0.47 6.77 8.34
N PRO A 150 -0.30 7.94 8.98
CA PRO A 150 -0.01 9.18 8.27
C PRO A 150 1.29 9.08 7.47
N ALA A 151 1.33 9.74 6.30
CA ALA A 151 2.56 9.94 5.54
C ALA A 151 3.20 11.29 5.90
N SER A 152 4.51 11.42 5.69
CA SER A 152 5.25 12.66 5.99
C SER A 152 4.88 13.85 5.12
N ASP A 153 4.31 13.61 3.95
CA ASP A 153 3.81 14.64 3.05
C ASP A 153 2.42 15.19 3.45
N GLY A 154 1.82 14.65 4.52
CA GLY A 154 0.47 14.95 5.01
C GLY A 154 -0.64 14.09 4.39
N GLY A 155 -0.28 13.12 3.56
CA GLY A 155 -1.12 12.02 3.08
C GLY A 155 -1.23 10.86 4.08
N VAL A 156 -1.36 9.65 3.54
CA VAL A 156 -1.48 8.41 4.32
C VAL A 156 -0.69 7.28 3.63
N ALA A 157 0.20 6.65 4.38
CA ALA A 157 1.00 5.51 3.93
C ALA A 157 0.20 4.20 3.97
N LEU A 158 -0.74 4.08 4.92
CA LEU A 158 -1.62 2.92 5.08
C LEU A 158 -3.02 3.39 5.52
N MET A 159 -4.04 2.81 4.88
CA MET A 159 -5.45 3.03 5.21
C MET A 159 -6.12 1.69 5.48
N ALA A 160 -6.69 1.49 6.67
CA ALA A 160 -7.37 0.23 6.99
C ALA A 160 -8.77 0.46 7.55
N SER A 161 -9.70 -0.41 7.19
CA SER A 161 -11.08 -0.31 7.68
C SER A 161 -11.82 -1.64 7.74
N ARG A 162 -12.65 -1.78 8.78
CA ARG A 162 -13.65 -2.86 8.93
C ARG A 162 -14.96 -2.57 8.18
N TYR A 163 -15.24 -1.30 7.90
CA TYR A 163 -16.47 -0.84 7.29
C TYR A 163 -16.21 -0.12 5.97
N PRO A 164 -17.22 -0.01 5.08
CA PRO A 164 -17.08 0.76 3.85
C PRO A 164 -16.55 2.16 4.11
N TRP A 165 -15.61 2.61 3.29
CA TRP A 165 -15.11 3.98 3.38
C TRP A 165 -16.26 4.96 3.12
N PRO A 166 -16.34 6.10 3.86
CA PRO A 166 -17.23 7.20 3.48
C PRO A 166 -16.85 7.76 2.11
N GLU A 167 -17.64 8.71 1.59
CA GLU A 167 -17.33 9.36 0.30
C GLU A 167 -15.94 10.01 0.34
N LEU A 168 -15.02 9.53 -0.51
CA LEU A 168 -13.64 9.99 -0.56
C LEU A 168 -13.37 10.89 -1.78
N ALA A 169 -14.30 11.00 -2.73
CA ALA A 169 -14.09 11.73 -3.98
C ALA A 169 -13.68 13.20 -3.77
N GLU A 170 -14.27 13.84 -2.76
CA GLU A 170 -14.09 15.28 -2.46
C GLU A 170 -12.97 15.58 -1.46
N LEU A 171 -12.22 14.56 -1.03
CA LEU A 171 -11.06 14.78 -0.16
C LEU A 171 -9.92 15.49 -0.92
N PRO A 172 -9.08 16.27 -0.22
CA PRO A 172 -8.00 17.04 -0.85
C PRO A 172 -6.80 16.14 -1.17
N TRP A 173 -6.98 15.23 -2.14
CA TRP A 173 -5.94 14.32 -2.61
C TRP A 173 -4.69 15.05 -3.09
N SER A 174 -3.51 14.45 -2.87
CA SER A 174 -2.21 15.03 -3.22
C SER A 174 -1.93 16.37 -2.54
N THR A 175 -2.40 16.55 -1.31
CA THR A 175 -2.09 17.70 -0.45
C THR A 175 -1.72 17.25 0.95
N ASP A 176 -1.03 18.13 1.68
CA ASP A 176 -0.62 17.94 3.07
C ASP A 176 -1.78 17.91 4.09
N ARG A 177 -3.01 18.14 3.64
CA ARG A 177 -4.22 18.12 4.46
C ARG A 177 -5.00 16.80 4.33
N LEU A 178 -4.58 15.89 3.45
CA LEU A 178 -5.33 14.68 3.13
C LEU A 178 -5.54 13.79 4.36
N GLY A 179 -4.50 13.50 5.14
CA GLY A 179 -4.57 12.60 6.28
C GLY A 179 -5.54 13.10 7.36
N VAL A 180 -5.49 14.40 7.67
CA VAL A 180 -6.44 15.04 8.62
C VAL A 180 -7.86 15.00 8.07
N ALA A 181 -8.05 15.40 6.81
CA ALA A 181 -9.37 15.43 6.18
C ALA A 181 -10.02 14.04 6.10
N LEU A 182 -9.23 13.00 5.81
CA LEU A 182 -9.66 11.60 5.79
C LEU A 182 -10.08 11.11 7.17
N ALA A 183 -9.27 11.36 8.21
CA ALA A 183 -9.59 10.99 9.58
C ALA A 183 -10.90 11.63 10.03
N ASP A 184 -11.09 12.92 9.75
CA ASP A 184 -12.32 13.64 10.09
C ASP A 184 -13.52 13.18 9.27
N CYS A 185 -13.32 12.80 7.99
CA CYS A 185 -14.36 12.20 7.17
C CYS A 185 -14.87 10.90 7.79
N CYS A 186 -13.96 10.03 8.24
CA CYS A 186 -14.32 8.78 8.89
C CYS A 186 -15.06 9.02 10.23
N ARG A 187 -14.58 9.96 11.05
CA ARG A 187 -15.27 10.33 12.31
C ARG A 187 -16.68 10.87 12.07
N ARG A 188 -16.87 11.74 11.06
CA ARG A 188 -18.19 12.26 10.69
C ARG A 188 -19.15 11.17 10.20
N ALA A 189 -18.62 10.10 9.62
CA ALA A 189 -19.40 8.92 9.25
C ALA A 189 -19.73 7.99 10.44
N GLY A 190 -19.30 8.34 11.66
CA GLY A 190 -19.55 7.56 12.87
C GLY A 190 -18.51 6.49 13.16
N TRP A 191 -17.40 6.44 12.41
CA TRP A 191 -16.33 5.46 12.62
C TRP A 191 -15.33 5.92 13.67
N SER A 192 -14.93 5.01 14.55
CA SER A 192 -13.78 5.21 15.43
C SER A 192 -12.47 5.14 14.63
N VAL A 193 -11.57 6.10 14.85
CA VAL A 193 -10.32 6.23 14.09
C VAL A 193 -9.12 6.14 15.02
N ALA A 194 -8.18 5.24 14.73
CA ALA A 194 -6.84 5.24 15.30
C ALA A 194 -5.83 5.81 14.30
N LEU A 195 -4.95 6.69 14.78
CA LEU A 195 -3.77 7.16 14.04
C LEU A 195 -2.55 6.47 14.65
N LEU A 196 -1.78 5.76 13.84
CA LEU A 196 -0.51 5.16 14.25
C LEU A 196 0.66 6.10 13.96
N GLU A 197 1.87 5.62 14.26
CA GLU A 197 3.09 6.37 14.00
C GLU A 197 3.25 6.69 12.51
N GLN A 198 3.66 7.92 12.21
CA GLN A 198 3.87 8.38 10.84
C GLN A 198 4.99 7.58 10.14
N ARG A 199 4.82 7.39 8.83
CA ARG A 199 5.82 6.77 7.94
C ARG A 199 6.14 7.67 6.76
N SER A 200 7.24 7.38 6.08
CA SER A 200 7.72 8.15 4.93
C SER A 200 7.47 7.44 3.61
N ASP A 201 6.91 8.21 2.69
CA ASP A 201 6.78 7.94 1.27
C ASP A 201 7.91 8.59 0.47
N VAL A 202 7.99 8.24 -0.82
CA VAL A 202 9.03 8.72 -1.73
C VAL A 202 8.40 9.33 -2.98
N ASP A 203 8.33 10.66 -3.03
CA ASP A 203 7.74 11.42 -4.14
C ASP A 203 8.71 12.41 -4.79
N GLU A 204 9.73 12.83 -4.07
CA GLU A 204 10.72 13.80 -4.53
C GLU A 204 12.15 13.48 -4.05
N MET A 205 13.12 14.25 -4.55
CA MET A 205 14.54 14.06 -4.25
C MET A 205 14.84 14.11 -2.75
N ALA A 206 14.18 15.00 -1.99
CA ALA A 206 14.37 15.12 -0.55
C ALA A 206 13.94 13.83 0.19
N ASP A 207 12.95 13.10 -0.32
CA ASP A 207 12.56 11.80 0.23
C ASP A 207 13.61 10.74 -0.03
N CYS A 208 14.24 10.75 -1.21
CA CYS A 208 15.34 9.82 -1.52
C CYS A 208 16.51 9.98 -0.53
N LEU A 209 16.85 11.22 -0.13
CA LEU A 209 17.88 11.46 0.88
C LEU A 209 17.49 10.92 2.26
N ARG A 210 16.22 11.13 2.67
CA ARG A 210 15.70 10.54 3.91
C ARG A 210 15.70 9.02 3.86
N LEU A 211 15.32 8.45 2.72
CA LEU A 211 15.28 7.02 2.48
C LEU A 211 16.64 6.36 2.68
N VAL A 212 17.74 6.98 2.25
CA VAL A 212 19.10 6.45 2.46
C VAL A 212 19.41 6.31 3.95
N ALA A 213 18.99 7.26 4.78
CA ALA A 213 19.16 7.15 6.24
C ALA A 213 18.27 6.06 6.84
N LEU A 214 17.01 5.96 6.39
CA LEU A 214 16.02 5.01 6.91
C LEU A 214 16.35 3.55 6.58
N LEU A 215 16.80 3.28 5.35
CA LEU A 215 16.96 1.91 4.84
C LEU A 215 18.37 1.35 4.98
N ARG A 216 19.32 2.13 5.53
CA ARG A 216 20.74 1.72 5.64
C ARG A 216 20.93 0.36 6.32
N ASN A 217 20.11 0.08 7.33
CA ASN A 217 20.20 -1.14 8.13
C ASN A 217 18.99 -2.06 7.90
N ASP A 218 18.20 -1.84 6.84
CA ASP A 218 17.09 -2.70 6.51
C ASP A 218 17.62 -4.05 5.99
N GLU A 219 17.12 -5.14 6.55
CA GLU A 219 17.55 -6.49 6.19
C GLU A 219 16.77 -7.07 5.01
N ARG A 220 15.69 -6.40 4.60
CA ARG A 220 14.82 -6.88 3.52
C ARG A 220 15.43 -6.56 2.16
N SER A 221 15.43 -7.56 1.28
CA SER A 221 16.18 -7.54 0.02
C SER A 221 15.72 -6.43 -0.93
N ALA A 222 14.41 -6.19 -1.05
CA ALA A 222 13.91 -5.15 -1.95
C ALA A 222 14.31 -3.74 -1.46
N ARG A 223 14.29 -3.50 -0.14
CA ARG A 223 14.77 -2.23 0.45
C ARG A 223 16.27 -2.04 0.28
N GLN A 224 17.07 -3.10 0.43
CA GLN A 224 18.52 -3.04 0.16
C GLN A 224 18.83 -2.68 -1.30
N GLN A 225 18.07 -3.26 -2.24
CA GLN A 225 18.19 -2.91 -3.65
C GLN A 225 17.79 -1.46 -3.93
N LEU A 226 16.68 -0.99 -3.34
CA LEU A 226 16.25 0.40 -3.44
C LEU A 226 17.28 1.37 -2.83
N TYR A 227 17.81 1.05 -1.65
CA TYR A 227 18.87 1.79 -0.99
C TYR A 227 20.10 1.93 -1.90
N THR A 228 20.58 0.80 -2.44
CA THR A 228 21.77 0.76 -3.30
C THR A 228 21.56 1.58 -4.57
N LEU A 229 20.42 1.39 -5.24
CA LEU A 229 20.04 2.12 -6.45
C LEU A 229 20.01 3.64 -6.23
N VAL A 230 19.41 4.08 -5.12
CA VAL A 230 19.29 5.50 -4.79
C VAL A 230 20.66 6.10 -4.47
N CYS A 231 21.51 5.40 -3.70
CA CYS A 231 22.89 5.85 -3.44
C CYS A 231 23.67 6.03 -4.74
N GLU A 232 23.65 5.04 -5.63
CA GLU A 232 24.35 5.12 -6.93
C GLU A 232 23.89 6.31 -7.79
N PHE A 233 22.59 6.65 -7.73
CA PHE A 233 22.06 7.77 -8.51
C PHE A 233 22.41 9.12 -7.92
N ILE A 234 22.47 9.22 -6.59
CA ILE A 234 22.90 10.45 -5.90
C ILE A 234 24.40 10.69 -6.12
N ASP A 235 25.25 9.67 -5.92
CA ASP A 235 26.70 9.79 -6.07
C ASP A 235 27.10 10.21 -7.50
N LYS A 236 26.44 9.63 -8.52
CA LYS A 236 26.69 10.02 -9.93
C LYS A 236 26.31 11.46 -10.21
N MET A 237 25.28 12.00 -9.55
CA MET A 237 24.89 13.40 -9.72
C MET A 237 25.88 14.37 -9.09
N GLU A 238 26.49 14.01 -7.96
CA GLU A 238 27.56 14.83 -7.35
C GLU A 238 28.81 14.88 -8.25
N ILE A 239 29.12 13.79 -8.96
CA ILE A 239 30.21 13.73 -9.93
C ILE A 239 29.89 14.53 -11.21
N GLU A 240 28.67 14.45 -11.74
CA GLU A 240 28.25 15.20 -12.94
C GLU A 240 28.14 16.72 -12.71
N ALA A 241 28.07 17.17 -11.45
CA ALA A 241 28.00 18.58 -11.08
C ALA A 241 29.38 19.25 -10.84
N CYS A 242 30.48 18.49 -10.85
CA CYS A 242 31.87 18.96 -10.71
C CYS A 242 32.55 19.16 -12.06
#